data_AF-A0A8C8EP82-F1
#
_entry.id   AF-A0A8C8EP82-F1
#
_cell.length_a   1.000
_cell.length_b   1.000
_cell.length_c   1.000
_cell.angle_alpha   90.00
_cell.angle_beta   90.00
_cell.angle_gamma   90.00
#
_symmetry.space_group_name_H-M   'P 1'
#
loop_
_entity.id
_entity.type
_entity.pdbx_description
1 polymer ?
#
loop_
_entity_poly.entity_id
_entity_poly.type
_entity_poly.pdbx_seq_one_letter_code
_entity_poly.pdbx_strand_id
1 'polypeptide(L)'
;MSAFSEAALEKKLSELSNSQQSVQTLSLWLIHHRKHSKTIVNVWFNELKKAKVSRKLTFLYLANDVIQNSKKKGPEFTQDFAPVIVDAFKHVSREGEDPCKKQLGRVLSIWQERAVYENNLLDQLSHVLLGEKKAKKRPYEEIQLDDQDLASQSSPAEPPQTAELIRALQELENAASGDSALRQRISSLPAEVQDTSLLHRITDKEQGERLSRLVEEACMLLADFSGRLAAEIDDRRQLTRTLTLFLHSQRDGLAQNEQKLEEYKRKLARVTQVRKDLRSHLSNLPDLSVLPSVTGGHLHLPSSGVELYDPTA
;
A
#
# COMPACT_ATOMS: atom_id res chain seq x y z
N MET A 1 -20.74 32.77 -25.28
CA MET A 1 -19.97 31.50 -25.21
C MET A 1 -20.66 30.50 -26.11
N SER A 2 -19.93 29.77 -26.96
CA SER A 2 -20.54 28.78 -27.86
C SER A 2 -21.25 27.68 -27.05
N ALA A 3 -22.43 27.26 -27.48
CA ALA A 3 -23.08 26.08 -26.91
C ALA A 3 -22.20 24.83 -27.13
N PHE A 4 -22.31 23.85 -26.22
CA PHE A 4 -21.65 22.56 -26.39
C PHE A 4 -22.38 21.73 -27.45
N SER A 5 -21.64 21.11 -28.36
CA SER A 5 -22.12 20.06 -29.26
C SER A 5 -20.96 19.11 -29.59
N GLU A 6 -21.27 17.85 -29.91
CA GLU A 6 -20.26 16.85 -30.28
C GLU A 6 -19.47 17.30 -31.53
N ALA A 7 -20.16 17.80 -32.56
CA ALA A 7 -19.51 18.33 -33.76
C ALA A 7 -18.55 19.50 -33.48
N ALA A 8 -18.88 20.37 -32.51
CA ALA A 8 -17.97 21.45 -32.11
C ALA A 8 -16.73 20.91 -31.39
N LEU A 9 -16.89 19.85 -30.59
CA LEU A 9 -15.77 19.16 -29.95
C LEU A 9 -14.88 18.44 -30.96
N GLU A 10 -15.46 17.69 -31.90
CA GLU A 10 -14.72 17.01 -32.97
C GLU A 10 -13.89 18.01 -33.78
N LYS A 11 -14.50 19.15 -34.17
CA LYS A 11 -13.77 20.22 -34.86
C LYS A 11 -12.59 20.73 -34.03
N LYS A 12 -12.80 21.01 -32.74
CA LYS A 12 -11.73 21.48 -31.83
C LYS A 12 -10.62 20.43 -31.63
N LEU A 13 -10.98 19.15 -31.54
CA LEU A 13 -10.00 18.05 -31.46
C LEU A 13 -9.24 17.89 -32.78
N SER A 14 -9.88 18.14 -33.92
CA SER A 14 -9.20 18.11 -35.23
C SER A 14 -8.12 19.20 -35.35
N GLU A 15 -8.32 20.36 -34.70
CA GLU A 15 -7.42 21.52 -34.66
C GLU A 15 -6.39 21.46 -33.51
N LEU A 16 -6.52 20.51 -32.58
CA LEU A 16 -5.63 20.35 -31.44
C LEU A 16 -4.17 20.11 -31.88
N SER A 17 -3.25 20.96 -31.41
CA SER A 17 -1.82 20.84 -31.66
C SER A 17 -1.04 20.51 -30.38
N ASN A 18 0.24 20.13 -30.52
CA ASN A 18 1.11 19.80 -29.39
C ASN A 18 1.58 21.02 -28.59
N SER A 19 1.15 22.24 -28.94
CA SER A 19 1.53 23.44 -28.21
C SER A 19 0.77 23.54 -26.88
N GLN A 20 1.47 24.02 -25.85
CA GLN A 20 0.88 24.19 -24.52
C GLN A 20 -0.38 25.06 -24.55
N GLN A 21 -0.36 26.14 -25.34
CA GLN A 21 -1.51 27.04 -25.49
C GLN A 21 -2.71 26.33 -26.13
N SER A 22 -2.51 25.49 -27.14
CA SER A 22 -3.60 24.75 -27.79
C SER A 22 -4.27 23.79 -26.81
N VAL A 23 -3.47 23.02 -26.06
CA VAL A 23 -3.94 22.08 -25.04
C VAL A 23 -4.69 22.80 -23.92
N GLN A 24 -4.12 23.86 -23.34
CA GLN A 24 -4.74 24.61 -22.24
C GLN A 24 -6.04 25.31 -22.67
N THR A 25 -6.06 25.91 -23.85
CA THR A 25 -7.25 26.61 -24.36
C THR A 25 -8.41 25.63 -24.54
N LEU A 26 -8.15 24.46 -25.11
CA LEU A 26 -9.19 23.43 -25.25
C LEU A 26 -9.58 22.84 -23.90
N SER A 27 -8.62 22.54 -23.03
CA SER A 27 -8.85 22.04 -21.66
C SER A 27 -9.80 22.95 -20.88
N LEU A 28 -9.56 24.27 -20.91
CA LEU A 28 -10.43 25.24 -20.24
C LEU A 28 -11.86 25.24 -20.79
N TRP A 29 -12.00 25.12 -22.12
CA TRP A 29 -13.31 25.01 -22.76
C TRP A 29 -14.04 23.71 -22.36
N LEU A 30 -13.34 22.58 -22.27
CA LEU A 30 -13.92 21.31 -21.78
C LEU A 30 -14.37 21.41 -20.32
N ILE A 31 -13.53 21.99 -19.46
CA ILE A 31 -13.85 22.20 -18.04
C ILE A 31 -15.06 23.11 -17.87
N HIS A 32 -15.20 24.15 -18.70
CA HIS A 32 -16.39 25.00 -18.72
C HIS A 32 -17.67 24.21 -19.03
N HIS A 33 -17.58 23.23 -19.94
CA HIS A 33 -18.69 22.37 -20.33
C HIS A 33 -18.75 21.03 -19.58
N ARG A 34 -18.19 20.95 -18.36
CA ARG A 34 -18.12 19.71 -17.54
C ARG A 34 -19.44 18.97 -17.31
N LYS A 35 -20.59 19.66 -17.41
CA LYS A 35 -21.92 19.01 -17.35
C LYS A 35 -22.11 17.94 -18.43
N HIS A 36 -21.32 18.01 -19.50
CA HIS A 36 -21.29 17.05 -20.60
C HIS A 36 -20.05 16.14 -20.55
N SER A 37 -19.41 15.97 -19.39
CA SER A 37 -18.16 15.21 -19.22
C SER A 37 -18.21 13.82 -19.86
N LYS A 38 -19.27 13.03 -19.62
CA LYS A 38 -19.45 11.71 -20.25
C LYS A 38 -19.39 11.75 -21.77
N THR A 39 -20.14 12.66 -22.37
CA THR A 39 -20.15 12.86 -23.83
C THR A 39 -18.79 13.31 -24.33
N ILE A 40 -18.14 14.25 -23.63
CA ILE A 40 -16.80 14.74 -23.95
C ILE A 40 -15.78 13.60 -23.95
N VAL A 41 -15.76 12.76 -22.91
CA VAL A 41 -14.82 11.64 -22.79
C VAL A 41 -15.05 10.61 -23.90
N ASN A 42 -16.30 10.29 -24.22
CA ASN A 42 -16.64 9.37 -25.30
C ASN A 42 -16.17 9.88 -26.67
N VAL A 43 -16.46 11.15 -27.00
CA VAL A 43 -16.00 11.76 -28.25
C VAL A 43 -14.48 11.84 -28.29
N TRP A 44 -13.83 12.26 -27.20
CA TRP A 44 -12.37 12.29 -27.10
C TRP A 44 -11.75 10.92 -27.37
N PHE A 45 -12.30 9.85 -26.80
CA PHE A 45 -11.77 8.50 -26.97
C PHE A 45 -11.97 7.97 -28.40
N ASN A 46 -13.12 8.26 -29.01
CA ASN A 46 -13.39 7.91 -30.40
C ASN A 46 -12.45 8.64 -31.36
N GLU A 47 -12.21 9.93 -31.14
CA GLU A 47 -11.29 10.73 -31.96
C GLU A 47 -9.83 10.35 -31.73
N LEU A 48 -9.43 9.99 -30.50
CA LEU A 48 -8.11 9.42 -30.21
C LEU A 48 -7.85 8.15 -31.04
N LYS A 49 -8.84 7.28 -31.17
CA LYS A 49 -8.72 6.04 -31.96
C LYS A 49 -8.50 6.32 -33.45
N LYS A 50 -9.19 7.33 -33.99
CA LYS A 50 -9.09 7.74 -35.40
C LYS A 50 -7.84 8.59 -35.69
N ALA A 51 -7.26 9.24 -34.68
CA ALA A 51 -6.12 10.14 -34.85
C ALA A 51 -4.87 9.42 -35.39
N LYS A 52 -4.03 10.15 -36.13
CA LYS A 52 -2.70 9.69 -36.55
C LYS A 52 -1.80 9.49 -35.32
N VAL A 53 -0.89 8.51 -35.37
CA VAL A 53 0.06 8.17 -34.28
C VAL A 53 0.75 9.40 -33.69
N SER A 54 1.24 10.31 -34.54
CA SER A 54 1.93 11.55 -34.13
C SER A 54 1.07 12.51 -33.29
N ARG A 55 -0.26 12.39 -33.33
CA ARG A 55 -1.19 13.24 -32.57
C ARG A 55 -1.74 12.58 -31.33
N LYS A 56 -1.64 11.25 -31.19
CA LYS A 56 -2.25 10.51 -30.06
C LYS A 56 -1.72 10.96 -28.71
N LEU A 57 -0.43 11.29 -28.64
CA LEU A 57 0.17 11.80 -27.42
C LEU A 57 -0.40 13.17 -27.00
N THR A 58 -0.76 14.01 -27.97
CA THR A 58 -1.41 15.31 -27.70
C THR A 58 -2.79 15.14 -27.07
N PHE A 59 -3.55 14.12 -27.47
CA PHE A 59 -4.84 13.79 -26.84
C PHE A 59 -4.67 13.38 -25.38
N LEU A 60 -3.59 12.64 -25.07
CA LEU A 60 -3.23 12.24 -23.71
C LEU A 60 -2.81 13.46 -22.86
N TYR A 61 -2.09 14.42 -23.43
CA TYR A 61 -1.80 15.69 -22.75
C TYR A 61 -3.06 16.49 -22.44
N LEU A 62 -4.02 16.52 -23.37
CA LEU A 62 -5.31 17.15 -23.12
C LEU A 62 -6.07 16.45 -21.99
N ALA A 63 -6.18 15.13 -22.01
CA ALA A 63 -6.81 14.38 -20.92
C ALA A 63 -6.12 14.64 -19.58
N ASN A 64 -4.79 14.63 -19.55
CA ASN A 64 -4.02 14.96 -18.36
C ASN A 64 -4.34 16.35 -17.82
N ASP A 65 -4.32 17.38 -18.68
CA ASP A 65 -4.59 18.75 -18.26
C ASP A 65 -6.04 18.92 -17.75
N VAL A 66 -7.01 18.32 -18.44
CA VAL A 66 -8.43 18.32 -18.04
C VAL A 66 -8.63 17.62 -16.71
N ILE A 67 -8.13 16.39 -16.54
CA ILE A 67 -8.29 15.60 -15.32
C ILE A 67 -7.69 16.34 -14.12
N GLN A 68 -6.50 16.93 -14.28
CA GLN A 68 -5.84 17.61 -13.16
C GLN A 68 -6.47 18.97 -12.81
N ASN A 69 -6.84 19.77 -13.81
CA ASN A 69 -7.38 21.11 -13.58
C ASN A 69 -8.88 21.11 -13.24
N SER A 70 -9.63 20.08 -13.65
CA SER A 70 -11.06 19.96 -13.33
C SER A 70 -11.33 19.61 -11.87
N LYS A 71 -10.39 18.97 -11.15
CA LYS A 71 -10.57 18.54 -9.73
C LYS A 71 -11.07 19.67 -8.81
N LYS A 72 -10.66 20.91 -9.06
CA LYS A 72 -11.09 22.09 -8.28
C LYS A 72 -12.56 22.46 -8.49
N LYS A 73 -13.15 22.04 -9.61
CA LYS A 73 -14.55 22.28 -9.96
C LYS A 73 -15.43 21.10 -9.57
N GLY A 74 -14.95 19.87 -9.77
CA GLY A 74 -15.62 18.63 -9.36
C GLY A 74 -14.93 17.37 -9.92
N PRO A 75 -15.41 16.18 -9.52
CA PRO A 75 -14.78 14.90 -9.84
C PRO A 75 -15.23 14.31 -11.18
N GLU A 76 -16.13 14.97 -11.92
CA GLU A 76 -16.85 14.36 -13.04
C GLU A 76 -15.90 13.84 -14.13
N PHE A 77 -14.91 14.63 -14.51
CA PHE A 77 -13.91 14.20 -15.49
C PHE A 77 -13.01 13.08 -14.95
N THR A 78 -12.58 13.14 -13.69
CA THR A 78 -11.78 12.06 -13.10
C THR A 78 -12.56 10.74 -13.17
N GLN A 79 -13.83 10.73 -12.77
CA GLN A 79 -14.70 9.55 -12.80
C GLN A 79 -14.97 9.06 -14.22
N ASP A 80 -15.30 9.96 -15.16
CA ASP A 80 -15.69 9.56 -16.51
C ASP A 80 -14.49 9.11 -17.35
N PHE A 81 -13.28 9.62 -17.11
CA PHE A 81 -12.06 9.14 -17.77
C PHE A 81 -11.61 7.77 -17.24
N ALA A 82 -11.85 7.44 -15.96
CA ALA A 82 -11.39 6.20 -15.34
C ALA A 82 -11.67 4.91 -16.16
N PRO A 83 -12.91 4.65 -16.65
CA PRO A 83 -13.20 3.43 -17.39
C PRO A 83 -12.53 3.36 -18.77
N VAL A 84 -12.17 4.49 -19.39
CA VAL A 84 -11.61 4.51 -20.76
C VAL A 84 -10.10 4.74 -20.80
N ILE A 85 -9.50 5.21 -19.71
CA ILE A 85 -8.11 5.68 -19.73
C ILE A 85 -7.11 4.55 -19.89
N VAL A 86 -7.41 3.36 -19.35
CA VAL A 86 -6.59 2.16 -19.53
C VAL A 86 -6.54 1.77 -21.00
N ASP A 87 -7.68 1.75 -21.68
CA ASP A 87 -7.75 1.41 -23.10
C ASP A 87 -7.11 2.49 -23.97
N ALA A 88 -7.22 3.76 -23.57
CA ALA A 88 -6.50 4.85 -24.23
C ALA A 88 -4.99 4.66 -24.13
N PHE A 89 -4.46 4.36 -22.94
CA PHE A 89 -3.03 4.07 -22.75
C PHE A 89 -2.59 2.85 -23.55
N LYS A 90 -3.39 1.77 -23.58
CA LYS A 90 -3.11 0.55 -24.37
C LYS A 90 -3.01 0.87 -25.85
N HIS A 91 -3.97 1.64 -26.34
CA HIS A 91 -4.03 2.03 -27.74
C HIS A 91 -2.83 2.90 -28.16
N VAL A 92 -2.46 3.91 -27.36
CA VAL A 92 -1.31 4.77 -27.65
C VAL A 92 0.02 4.02 -27.47
N SER A 93 0.14 3.16 -26.45
CA SER A 93 1.34 2.34 -26.20
C SER A 93 1.61 1.33 -27.32
N ARG A 94 0.55 0.73 -27.89
CA ARG A 94 0.65 -0.25 -28.98
C ARG A 94 1.08 0.38 -30.31
N GLU A 95 0.62 1.60 -30.58
CA GLU A 95 0.84 2.28 -31.86
C GLU A 95 2.02 3.27 -31.82
N GLY A 96 2.52 3.60 -30.63
CA GLY A 96 3.62 4.54 -30.42
C GLY A 96 5.00 3.89 -30.29
N GLU A 97 6.01 4.61 -30.73
CA GLU A 97 7.43 4.25 -30.56
C GLU A 97 7.93 4.47 -29.11
N ASP A 98 9.13 4.00 -28.78
CA ASP A 98 9.70 4.11 -27.41
C ASP A 98 9.71 5.54 -26.81
N PRO A 99 9.94 6.63 -27.56
CA PRO A 99 9.81 7.99 -27.03
C PRO A 99 8.39 8.30 -26.52
N CYS A 100 7.36 7.75 -27.17
CA CYS A 100 5.97 7.92 -26.76
C CYS A 100 5.70 7.22 -25.42
N LYS A 101 6.25 6.02 -25.22
CA LYS A 101 6.11 5.26 -23.97
C LYS A 101 6.77 5.97 -22.79
N LYS A 102 7.96 6.56 -22.99
CA LYS A 102 8.61 7.40 -21.95
C LYS A 102 7.72 8.55 -21.52
N GLN A 103 7.03 9.17 -22.47
CA GLN A 103 6.17 10.30 -22.19
C GLN A 103 4.85 9.90 -21.51
N LEU A 104 4.27 8.75 -21.87
CA LEU A 104 3.15 8.17 -21.13
C LEU A 104 3.56 7.82 -19.69
N GLY A 105 4.78 7.30 -19.50
CA GLY A 105 5.34 7.04 -18.17
C GLY A 105 5.46 8.31 -17.31
N ARG A 106 5.85 9.44 -17.91
CA ARG A 106 5.84 10.74 -17.22
C ARG A 106 4.43 11.16 -16.79
N VAL A 107 3.43 11.00 -17.65
CA VAL A 107 2.03 11.30 -17.28
C VAL A 107 1.58 10.41 -16.12
N LEU A 108 1.90 9.11 -16.16
CA LEU A 108 1.58 8.17 -15.08
C LEU A 108 2.26 8.54 -13.76
N SER A 109 3.55 8.90 -13.78
CA SER A 109 4.28 9.37 -12.58
C SER A 109 3.57 10.55 -11.92
N ILE A 110 3.14 11.52 -12.71
CA ILE A 110 2.42 12.69 -12.19
C ILE A 110 1.09 12.27 -11.56
N TRP A 111 0.39 11.28 -12.12
CA TRP A 111 -0.87 10.79 -11.55
C TRP A 111 -0.67 10.00 -10.25
N GLN A 112 0.42 9.26 -10.13
CA GLN A 112 0.82 8.57 -8.90
C GLN A 112 1.19 9.59 -7.81
N GLU A 113 2.08 10.55 -8.11
CA GLU A 113 2.52 11.59 -7.17
C GLU A 113 1.35 12.43 -6.63
N ARG A 114 0.33 12.68 -7.46
CA ARG A 114 -0.83 13.51 -7.11
C ARG A 114 -2.06 12.70 -6.68
N ALA A 115 -1.92 11.38 -6.49
CA ALA A 115 -3.00 10.45 -6.18
C ALA A 115 -4.28 10.75 -7.00
N VAL A 116 -4.13 10.81 -8.33
CA VAL A 116 -5.23 11.16 -9.25
C VAL A 116 -6.28 10.08 -9.32
N TYR A 117 -5.85 8.83 -9.25
CA TYR A 117 -6.66 7.64 -9.26
C TYR A 117 -6.25 6.72 -8.11
N GLU A 118 -7.09 5.74 -7.79
CA GLU A 118 -6.72 4.68 -6.85
C GLU A 118 -5.61 3.80 -7.40
N ASN A 119 -4.84 3.19 -6.49
CA ASN A 119 -3.64 2.40 -6.83
C ASN A 119 -3.94 1.30 -7.85
N ASN A 120 -5.06 0.58 -7.70
CA ASN A 120 -5.45 -0.48 -8.65
C ASN A 120 -5.49 0.01 -10.11
N LEU A 121 -6.06 1.19 -10.36
CA LEU A 121 -6.14 1.76 -11.71
C LEU A 121 -4.76 2.25 -12.19
N LEU A 122 -3.96 2.84 -11.29
CA LEU A 122 -2.59 3.26 -11.59
C LEU A 122 -1.67 2.07 -11.94
N ASP A 123 -1.86 0.93 -11.27
CA ASP A 123 -1.11 -0.31 -11.53
C ASP A 123 -1.49 -0.92 -12.88
N GLN A 124 -2.79 -0.94 -13.22
CA GLN A 124 -3.24 -1.33 -14.56
C GLN A 124 -2.58 -0.48 -15.65
N LEU A 125 -2.47 0.83 -15.45
CA LEU A 125 -1.78 1.73 -16.39
C LEU A 125 -0.27 1.44 -16.45
N SER A 126 0.36 1.13 -15.32
CA SER A 126 1.78 0.72 -15.25
C SER A 126 2.05 -0.54 -16.08
N HIS A 127 1.20 -1.57 -15.94
CA HIS A 127 1.29 -2.82 -16.71
C HIS A 127 1.20 -2.58 -18.22
N VAL A 128 0.33 -1.66 -18.65
CA VAL A 128 0.15 -1.30 -20.06
C VAL A 128 1.40 -0.68 -20.69
N LEU A 129 2.19 0.07 -19.92
CA LEU A 129 3.40 0.74 -20.41
C LEU A 129 4.63 -0.16 -20.40
N LEU A 130 4.73 -1.06 -19.42
CA LEU A 130 5.82 -2.02 -19.33
C LEU A 130 5.68 -3.16 -20.34
N GLY A 131 4.46 -3.41 -20.81
CA GLY A 131 4.12 -4.45 -21.77
C GLY A 131 4.34 -5.86 -21.21
N GLU A 132 3.76 -6.87 -21.85
CA GLU A 132 4.05 -8.28 -21.61
C GLU A 132 5.50 -8.62 -22.05
N LYS A 133 6.50 -8.03 -21.40
CA LYS A 133 7.84 -8.61 -21.41
C LYS A 133 7.74 -9.90 -20.62
N LYS A 134 7.53 -11.01 -21.34
CA LYS A 134 8.05 -12.32 -20.96
C LYS A 134 9.58 -12.23 -20.88
N ALA A 135 10.07 -11.53 -19.88
CA ALA A 135 11.35 -11.77 -19.26
C ALA A 135 11.00 -12.39 -17.92
N LYS A 136 11.55 -13.58 -17.65
CA LYS A 136 11.49 -14.20 -16.32
C LYS A 136 12.04 -13.20 -15.29
N LYS A 137 11.14 -12.42 -14.70
CA LYS A 137 11.30 -11.80 -13.39
C LYS A 137 10.06 -12.24 -12.62
N ARG A 138 10.27 -13.09 -11.63
CA ARG A 138 9.24 -13.42 -10.64
C ARG A 138 8.65 -12.09 -10.15
N PRO A 139 7.33 -11.89 -10.22
CA PRO A 139 6.69 -10.68 -9.75
C PRO A 139 7.09 -10.37 -8.30
N TYR A 140 7.40 -9.11 -8.04
CA TYR A 140 7.02 -8.54 -6.76
C TYR A 140 5.49 -8.49 -6.80
N GLU A 141 4.86 -9.54 -6.27
CA GLU A 141 3.49 -9.41 -5.77
C GLU A 141 3.55 -8.36 -4.67
N GLU A 142 2.82 -7.27 -4.88
CA GLU A 142 2.27 -6.54 -3.75
C GLU A 142 1.54 -7.59 -2.90
N ILE A 143 1.92 -7.70 -1.62
CA ILE A 143 1.36 -8.68 -0.72
C ILE A 143 -0.10 -8.28 -0.48
N GLN A 144 -1.00 -8.74 -1.34
CA GLN A 144 -2.38 -8.98 -0.97
C GLN A 144 -2.34 -10.21 -0.07
N LEU A 145 -2.40 -9.97 1.24
CA LEU A 145 -2.77 -11.01 2.18
C LEU A 145 -4.24 -11.33 1.89
N ASP A 146 -4.46 -12.31 1.03
CA ASP A 146 -5.76 -12.95 0.93
C ASP A 146 -5.94 -13.73 2.24
N ASP A 147 -6.93 -13.35 3.06
CA ASP A 147 -7.24 -13.99 4.36
C ASP A 147 -7.48 -15.51 4.24
N GLN A 148 -7.66 -16.03 3.01
CA GLN A 148 -7.94 -17.43 2.73
C GLN A 148 -6.71 -18.36 2.75
N ASP A 149 -5.49 -17.85 2.55
CA ASP A 149 -4.29 -18.72 2.53
C ASP A 149 -3.72 -19.03 3.93
N LEU A 150 -4.16 -18.32 4.97
CA LEU A 150 -3.85 -18.69 6.37
C LEU A 150 -4.64 -19.92 6.86
N ALA A 151 -5.75 -20.27 6.21
CA ALA A 151 -6.63 -21.34 6.68
C ALA A 151 -6.19 -22.75 6.26
N SER A 152 -5.21 -22.87 5.35
CA SER A 152 -4.95 -24.14 4.64
C SER A 152 -3.70 -24.91 5.08
N GLN A 153 -2.98 -24.48 6.12
CA GLN A 153 -1.92 -25.30 6.72
C GLN A 153 -2.13 -25.49 8.22
N SER A 154 -2.77 -26.63 8.51
CA SER A 154 -2.92 -27.24 9.80
C SER A 154 -1.57 -27.44 10.54
N SER A 155 -1.29 -26.58 11.52
CA SER A 155 -0.64 -26.87 12.80
C SER A 155 -0.61 -25.59 13.65
N PRO A 156 -0.70 -25.66 14.99
CA PRO A 156 -0.60 -24.47 15.83
C PRO A 156 0.88 -24.03 15.84
N ALA A 157 1.28 -23.21 14.89
CA ALA A 157 2.54 -22.50 14.99
C ALA A 157 2.42 -21.53 16.16
N GLU A 158 3.22 -21.74 17.21
CA GLU A 158 3.37 -20.76 18.29
C GLU A 158 3.61 -19.37 17.68
N PRO A 159 3.00 -18.32 18.24
CA PRO A 159 3.19 -16.98 17.72
C PRO A 159 4.69 -16.63 17.70
N PRO A 160 5.18 -16.01 16.62
CA PRO A 160 6.60 -15.75 16.46
C PRO A 160 7.15 -14.94 17.64
N GLN A 161 8.29 -15.35 18.18
CA GLN A 161 8.85 -14.71 19.37
C GLN A 161 9.37 -13.30 19.02
N THR A 162 9.10 -12.32 19.88
CA THR A 162 9.56 -10.93 19.69
C THR A 162 11.07 -10.84 19.45
N ALA A 163 11.86 -11.70 20.10
CA ALA A 163 13.32 -11.72 19.94
C ALA A 163 13.77 -12.15 18.53
N GLU A 164 13.07 -13.09 17.90
CA GLU A 164 13.36 -13.53 16.53
C GLU A 164 13.02 -12.44 15.52
N LEU A 165 11.92 -11.73 15.74
CA LEU A 165 11.52 -10.61 14.90
C LEU A 165 12.52 -9.45 14.98
N ILE A 166 12.99 -9.11 16.18
CA ILE A 166 14.02 -8.08 16.37
C ILE A 166 15.31 -8.46 15.63
N ARG A 167 15.74 -9.73 15.74
CA ARG A 167 16.95 -10.22 15.06
C ARG A 167 16.81 -10.11 13.54
N ALA A 168 15.69 -10.56 12.97
CA ALA A 168 15.43 -10.48 11.54
C ALA A 168 15.40 -9.02 11.03
N LEU A 169 14.87 -8.09 11.82
CA LEU A 169 14.87 -6.66 11.51
C LEU A 169 16.29 -6.06 11.51
N GLN A 170 17.14 -6.45 12.47
CA GLN A 170 18.53 -6.01 12.57
C GLN A 170 19.42 -6.58 11.44
N GLU A 171 19.19 -7.84 11.06
CA GLU A 171 19.88 -8.47 9.94
C GLU A 171 19.55 -7.77 8.62
N LEU A 172 18.29 -7.35 8.43
CA LEU A 172 17.85 -6.63 7.24
C LEU A 172 18.47 -5.23 7.11
N GLU A 173 18.78 -4.56 8.23
CA GLU A 173 19.46 -3.26 8.23
C GLU A 173 20.88 -3.35 7.62
N ASN A 174 21.52 -4.51 7.74
CA ASN A 174 22.86 -4.79 7.21
C ASN A 174 22.84 -5.48 5.83
N ALA A 175 21.67 -5.55 5.17
CA ALA A 175 21.51 -6.26 3.91
C ALA A 175 22.21 -5.57 2.73
N ALA A 176 22.29 -6.28 1.59
CA ALA A 176 22.96 -5.83 0.37
C ALA A 176 22.47 -4.45 -0.11
N SER A 177 21.19 -4.14 0.11
CA SER A 177 20.62 -2.86 -0.23
C SER A 177 21.14 -1.71 0.63
N GLY A 178 21.61 -1.96 1.86
CA GLY A 178 22.27 -1.00 2.74
C GLY A 178 23.77 -0.83 2.46
N ASP A 179 24.36 -1.70 1.63
CA ASP A 179 25.79 -1.68 1.29
C ASP A 179 26.10 -0.54 0.30
N SER A 180 26.26 0.68 0.85
CA SER A 180 26.55 1.88 0.07
C SER A 180 27.87 1.80 -0.70
N ALA A 181 28.88 1.12 -0.15
CA ALA A 181 30.18 0.98 -0.79
C ALA A 181 30.08 0.12 -2.06
N LEU A 182 29.34 -1.00 -1.99
CA LEU A 182 29.09 -1.84 -3.14
C LEU A 182 28.28 -1.11 -4.23
N ARG A 183 27.22 -0.38 -3.84
CA ARG A 183 26.42 0.42 -4.79
C ARG A 183 27.24 1.49 -5.49
N GLN A 184 28.10 2.19 -4.75
CA GLN A 184 28.98 3.20 -5.32
C GLN A 184 29.94 2.56 -6.35
N ARG A 185 30.52 1.41 -6.01
CA ARG A 185 31.43 0.68 -6.90
C ARG A 185 30.76 0.22 -8.21
N ILE A 186 29.50 -0.23 -8.13
CA ILE A 186 28.68 -0.54 -9.32
C ILE A 186 28.38 0.72 -10.14
N SER A 187 28.05 1.83 -9.49
CA SER A 187 27.74 3.10 -10.17
C SER A 187 28.97 3.75 -10.84
N SER A 188 30.18 3.46 -10.34
CA SER A 188 31.43 3.96 -10.90
C SER A 188 32.00 3.09 -12.03
N LEU A 189 31.29 2.02 -12.42
CA LEU A 189 31.73 1.18 -13.54
C LEU A 189 31.79 2.02 -14.84
N PRO A 190 32.89 1.93 -15.61
CA PRO A 190 33.08 2.73 -16.82
C PRO A 190 32.04 2.38 -17.90
N ALA A 191 31.69 3.35 -18.75
CA ALA A 191 30.68 3.11 -19.80
C ALA A 191 31.13 2.05 -20.81
N GLU A 192 32.45 1.90 -21.00
CA GLU A 192 33.08 0.92 -21.87
C GLU A 192 32.79 -0.53 -21.48
N VAL A 193 32.43 -0.81 -20.21
CA VAL A 193 32.05 -2.17 -19.77
C VAL A 193 30.58 -2.50 -20.06
N GLN A 194 29.76 -1.51 -20.42
CA GLN A 194 28.32 -1.68 -20.66
C GLN A 194 27.90 -1.37 -22.10
N ASP A 195 28.62 -0.48 -22.79
CA ASP A 195 28.27 0.02 -24.13
C ASP A 195 29.23 -0.51 -25.20
N THR A 196 28.72 -1.45 -26.00
CA THR A 196 29.45 -2.05 -27.12
C THR A 196 29.81 -1.05 -28.22
N SER A 197 29.11 0.09 -28.29
CA SER A 197 29.42 1.12 -29.29
C SER A 197 30.76 1.80 -29.01
N LEU A 198 31.28 1.74 -27.78
CA LEU A 198 32.55 2.37 -27.39
C LEU A 198 33.79 1.52 -27.72
N LEU A 199 33.60 0.28 -28.18
CA LEU A 199 34.71 -0.65 -28.48
C LEU A 199 35.64 -0.16 -29.60
N HIS A 200 35.16 0.71 -30.50
CA HIS A 200 35.99 1.32 -31.54
C HIS A 200 37.12 2.21 -30.99
N ARG A 201 37.05 2.61 -29.71
CA ARG A 201 38.08 3.42 -29.04
C ARG A 201 39.30 2.62 -28.61
N ILE A 202 39.22 1.29 -28.66
CA ILE A 202 40.33 0.39 -28.33
C ILE A 202 41.27 0.33 -29.52
N THR A 203 42.44 0.95 -29.38
CA THR A 203 43.40 1.09 -30.49
C THR A 203 44.53 0.06 -30.46
N ASP A 204 44.73 -0.61 -29.33
CA ASP A 204 45.81 -1.54 -29.11
C ASP A 204 45.41 -2.74 -28.23
N LYS A 205 46.22 -3.79 -28.31
CA LYS A 205 46.00 -5.06 -27.60
C LYS A 205 46.02 -4.86 -26.08
N GLU A 206 46.86 -3.96 -25.55
CA GLU A 206 46.98 -3.74 -24.12
C GLU A 206 45.73 -3.07 -23.54
N GLN A 207 45.15 -2.09 -24.25
CA GLN A 207 43.86 -1.49 -23.91
C GLN A 207 42.73 -2.53 -23.94
N GLY A 208 42.72 -3.43 -24.93
CA GLY A 208 41.75 -4.52 -25.02
C GLY A 208 41.85 -5.49 -23.84
N GLU A 209 43.05 -5.89 -23.45
CA GLU A 209 43.30 -6.77 -22.30
C GLU A 209 42.94 -6.10 -20.96
N ARG A 210 43.14 -4.78 -20.84
CA ARG A 210 42.69 -4.02 -19.66
C ARG A 210 41.17 -3.95 -19.59
N LEU A 211 40.48 -3.67 -20.70
CA LEU A 211 39.03 -3.66 -20.75
C LEU A 211 38.43 -5.04 -20.46
N SER A 212 39.01 -6.12 -21.01
CA SER A 212 38.57 -7.50 -20.74
C SER A 212 38.58 -7.81 -19.25
N ARG A 213 39.67 -7.48 -18.55
CA ARG A 213 39.76 -7.65 -17.09
C ARG A 213 38.71 -6.83 -16.34
N LEU A 214 38.49 -5.58 -16.74
CA LEU A 214 37.46 -4.73 -16.13
C LEU A 214 36.04 -5.28 -16.35
N VAL A 215 35.76 -5.83 -17.54
CA VAL A 215 34.47 -6.49 -17.85
C VAL A 215 34.29 -7.73 -16.98
N GLU A 216 35.31 -8.58 -16.84
CA GLU A 216 35.27 -9.77 -15.99
C GLU A 216 35.02 -9.41 -14.51
N GLU A 217 35.74 -8.42 -13.99
CA GLU A 217 35.53 -7.89 -12.64
C GLU A 217 34.13 -7.31 -12.45
N ALA A 218 33.62 -6.54 -13.41
CA ALA A 218 32.27 -5.99 -13.40
C ALA A 218 31.20 -7.09 -13.42
N CYS A 219 31.39 -8.14 -14.23
CA CYS A 219 30.49 -9.29 -14.29
C CYS A 219 30.42 -10.04 -12.95
N MET A 220 31.58 -10.31 -12.32
CA MET A 220 31.60 -10.95 -10.99
C MET A 220 30.92 -10.09 -9.94
N LEU A 221 31.19 -8.78 -9.93
CA LEU A 221 30.58 -7.81 -9.01
C LEU A 221 29.05 -7.78 -9.14
N LEU A 222 28.55 -7.72 -10.37
CA LEU A 222 27.12 -7.68 -10.66
C LEU A 222 26.43 -9.01 -10.32
N ALA A 223 27.10 -10.15 -10.55
CA ALA A 223 26.59 -11.47 -10.19
C ALA A 223 26.47 -11.62 -8.67
N ASP A 224 27.50 -11.24 -7.92
CA ASP A 224 27.48 -11.25 -6.45
C ASP A 224 26.38 -10.35 -5.90
N PHE A 225 26.31 -9.10 -6.37
CA PHE A 225 25.26 -8.17 -5.94
C PHE A 225 23.85 -8.68 -6.27
N SER A 226 23.65 -9.25 -7.45
CA SER A 226 22.35 -9.82 -7.85
C SER A 226 21.95 -11.01 -6.98
N GLY A 227 22.91 -11.86 -6.61
CA GLY A 227 22.69 -12.98 -5.69
C GLY A 227 22.33 -12.51 -4.29
N ARG A 228 23.08 -11.56 -3.73
CA ARG A 228 22.82 -10.95 -2.43
C ARG A 228 21.45 -10.25 -2.38
N LEU A 229 21.07 -9.55 -3.46
CA LEU A 229 19.77 -8.90 -3.58
C LEU A 229 18.62 -9.91 -3.65
N ALA A 230 18.81 -11.04 -4.32
CA ALA A 230 17.81 -12.10 -4.37
C ALA A 230 17.56 -12.72 -2.99
N ALA A 231 18.63 -12.99 -2.22
CA ALA A 231 18.52 -13.45 -0.84
C ALA A 231 17.78 -12.43 0.04
N GLU A 232 18.14 -11.14 -0.05
CA GLU A 232 17.46 -10.08 0.70
C GLU A 232 15.96 -10.01 0.38
N ILE A 233 15.55 -10.20 -0.88
CA ILE A 233 14.14 -10.21 -1.26
C ILE A 233 13.40 -11.36 -0.58
N ASP A 234 13.99 -12.55 -0.53
CA ASP A 234 13.37 -13.71 0.12
C ASP A 234 13.30 -13.52 1.65
N ASP A 235 14.33 -12.93 2.26
CA ASP A 235 14.33 -12.57 3.69
C ASP A 235 13.24 -11.55 4.01
N ARG A 236 13.08 -10.50 3.18
CA ARG A 236 12.00 -9.51 3.33
C ARG A 236 10.62 -10.14 3.24
N ARG A 237 10.41 -11.08 2.31
CA ARG A 237 9.14 -11.80 2.17
C ARG A 237 8.82 -12.61 3.41
N GLN A 238 9.81 -13.34 3.93
CA GLN A 238 9.64 -14.11 5.15
C GLN A 238 9.32 -13.20 6.34
N LEU A 239 10.05 -12.09 6.48
CA LEU A 239 9.80 -11.09 7.52
C LEU A 239 8.39 -10.52 7.44
N THR A 240 7.87 -10.21 6.26
CA THR A 240 6.49 -9.71 6.12
C THR A 240 5.45 -10.72 6.60
N ARG A 241 5.63 -12.01 6.29
CA ARG A 241 4.74 -13.08 6.81
C ARG A 241 4.80 -13.14 8.33
N THR A 242 6.01 -13.15 8.90
CA THR A 242 6.22 -13.17 10.35
C THR A 242 5.59 -11.96 11.04
N LEU A 243 5.77 -10.75 10.48
CA LEU A 243 5.15 -9.52 10.99
C LEU A 243 3.63 -9.59 10.99
N THR A 244 3.05 -10.15 9.93
CA THR A 244 1.60 -10.32 9.80
C THR A 244 1.05 -11.23 10.90
N LEU A 245 1.68 -12.39 11.08
CA LEU A 245 1.32 -13.33 12.15
C LEU A 245 1.49 -12.72 13.54
N PHE A 246 2.59 -11.99 13.75
CA PHE A 246 2.85 -11.29 15.00
C PHE A 246 1.78 -10.24 15.30
N LEU A 247 1.41 -9.40 14.32
CA LEU A 247 0.37 -8.39 14.48
C LEU A 247 -1.00 -8.98 14.80
N HIS A 248 -1.37 -10.10 14.15
CA HIS A 248 -2.59 -10.82 14.45
C HIS A 248 -2.59 -11.32 15.90
N SER A 249 -1.52 -12.01 16.31
CA SER A 249 -1.35 -12.49 17.69
C SER A 249 -1.38 -11.35 18.73
N GLN A 250 -0.77 -10.21 18.44
CA GLN A 250 -0.80 -9.04 19.33
C GLN A 250 -2.21 -8.45 19.47
N ARG A 251 -3.01 -8.42 18.40
CA ARG A 251 -4.41 -7.97 18.45
C ARG A 251 -5.26 -8.90 19.31
N ASP A 252 -5.10 -10.21 19.14
CA ASP A 252 -5.83 -11.20 19.94
C ASP A 252 -5.43 -11.11 21.42
N GLY A 253 -4.13 -11.00 21.70
CA GLY A 253 -3.60 -10.83 23.05
C GLY A 253 -4.11 -9.54 23.72
N LEU A 254 -4.21 -8.45 22.95
CA LEU A 254 -4.77 -7.19 23.43
C LEU A 254 -6.24 -7.36 23.82
N ALA A 255 -7.06 -7.95 22.94
CA ALA A 255 -8.48 -8.17 23.20
C ALA A 255 -8.70 -9.05 24.45
N GLN A 256 -7.92 -10.11 24.63
CA GLN A 256 -7.97 -10.95 25.82
C GLN A 256 -7.58 -10.18 27.10
N ASN A 257 -6.56 -9.33 27.02
CA ASN A 257 -6.12 -8.52 28.15
C ASN A 257 -7.15 -7.45 28.53
N GLU A 258 -7.82 -6.85 27.55
CA GLU A 258 -8.94 -5.91 27.78
C GLU A 258 -10.11 -6.61 28.47
N GLN A 259 -10.48 -7.83 28.02
CA GLN A 259 -11.52 -8.62 28.66
C GLN A 259 -11.17 -8.97 30.11
N LYS A 260 -9.94 -9.41 30.36
CA LYS A 260 -9.44 -9.70 31.72
C LYS A 260 -9.45 -8.45 32.60
N LEU A 261 -9.04 -7.30 32.05
CA LEU A 261 -9.05 -6.03 32.77
C LEU A 261 -10.47 -5.67 33.22
N GLU A 262 -11.46 -5.83 32.34
CA GLU A 262 -12.86 -5.56 32.66
C GLU A 262 -13.39 -6.52 33.74
N GLU A 263 -13.01 -7.79 33.69
CA GLU A 263 -13.33 -8.75 34.75
C GLU A 263 -12.73 -8.31 36.11
N TYR A 264 -11.48 -7.87 36.13
CA TYR A 264 -10.83 -7.38 37.34
C TYR A 264 -11.46 -6.10 37.88
N LYS A 265 -11.92 -5.18 37.01
CA LYS A 265 -12.70 -4.01 37.43
C LYS A 265 -14.01 -4.40 38.11
N ARG A 266 -14.74 -5.37 37.56
CA ARG A 266 -15.97 -5.89 38.19
C ARG A 266 -15.69 -6.56 39.54
N LYS A 267 -14.61 -7.36 39.63
CA LYS A 267 -14.16 -7.94 40.92
C LYS A 267 -13.86 -6.85 41.94
N LEU A 268 -13.12 -5.81 41.54
CA LEU A 268 -12.79 -4.68 42.41
C LEU A 268 -14.05 -3.93 42.90
N ALA A 269 -15.04 -3.71 42.02
CA ALA A 269 -16.30 -3.09 42.41
C ALA A 269 -17.05 -3.90 43.47
N ARG A 270 -17.12 -5.23 43.31
CA ARG A 270 -17.74 -6.13 44.31
C ARG A 270 -17.01 -6.09 45.65
N VAL A 271 -15.68 -6.18 45.64
CA VAL A 271 -14.87 -6.08 46.88
C VAL A 271 -15.08 -4.72 47.55
N THR A 272 -15.17 -3.65 46.78
CA THR A 272 -15.44 -2.31 47.30
C THR A 272 -16.82 -2.21 47.94
N GLN A 273 -17.85 -2.84 47.35
CA GLN A 273 -19.19 -2.91 47.90
C GLN A 273 -19.22 -3.70 49.22
N VAL A 274 -18.65 -4.90 49.24
CA VAL A 274 -18.52 -5.72 50.46
C VAL A 274 -17.83 -4.93 51.58
N ARG A 275 -16.76 -4.19 51.26
CA ARG A 275 -16.08 -3.32 52.24
C ARG A 275 -16.98 -2.22 52.78
N LYS A 276 -17.84 -1.61 51.94
CA LYS A 276 -18.81 -0.59 52.37
C LYS A 276 -19.87 -1.20 53.30
N ASP A 277 -20.41 -2.34 52.91
CA ASP A 277 -21.46 -3.03 53.68
C ASP A 277 -20.92 -3.54 55.02
N LEU A 278 -19.69 -4.08 55.05
CA LEU A 278 -19.03 -4.50 56.29
C LEU A 278 -18.81 -3.32 57.25
N ARG A 279 -18.42 -2.15 56.74
CA ARG A 279 -18.28 -0.93 57.57
C ARG A 279 -19.63 -0.49 58.16
N SER A 280 -20.70 -0.53 57.37
CA SER A 280 -22.05 -0.21 57.85
C SER A 280 -22.56 -1.25 58.84
N HIS A 281 -22.24 -2.53 58.64
CA HIS A 281 -22.63 -3.57 59.57
C HIS A 281 -21.90 -3.41 60.90
N LEU A 282 -20.59 -3.13 60.86
CA LEU A 282 -19.77 -2.87 62.05
C LEU A 282 -20.30 -1.68 62.86
N SER A 283 -20.77 -0.60 62.22
CA SER A 283 -21.35 0.54 62.94
C SER A 283 -22.72 0.24 63.57
N ASN A 284 -23.42 -0.79 63.10
CA ASN A 284 -24.73 -1.20 63.59
C ASN A 284 -24.65 -2.36 64.60
N LEU A 285 -23.46 -2.92 64.83
CA LEU A 285 -23.28 -3.94 65.84
C LEU A 285 -23.41 -3.32 67.24
N PRO A 286 -24.14 -3.97 68.16
CA PRO A 286 -24.24 -3.51 69.53
C PRO A 286 -22.85 -3.53 70.17
N ASP A 287 -22.51 -2.44 70.85
CA ASP A 287 -21.29 -2.38 71.64
C ASP A 287 -21.43 -3.34 72.83
N LEU A 288 -20.71 -4.47 72.76
CA LEU A 288 -20.73 -5.52 73.77
C LEU A 288 -20.19 -5.03 75.12
N SER A 289 -19.53 -3.86 75.18
CA SER A 289 -19.14 -3.22 76.44
C SER A 289 -20.32 -2.57 77.20
N VAL A 290 -21.49 -2.45 76.56
CA VAL A 290 -22.71 -1.83 77.11
C VAL A 290 -23.76 -2.87 77.48
N LEU A 291 -23.52 -4.17 77.23
CA LEU A 291 -24.42 -5.23 77.65
C LEU A 291 -24.29 -5.47 79.17
N PRO A 292 -25.40 -5.51 79.93
CA PRO A 292 -25.35 -5.97 81.32
C PRO A 292 -24.92 -7.44 81.35
N SER A 293 -24.02 -7.78 82.29
CA SER A 293 -23.59 -9.16 82.53
C SER A 293 -24.81 -10.06 82.80
N VAL A 294 -25.24 -10.84 81.81
CA VAL A 294 -26.29 -11.85 82.00
C VAL A 294 -25.64 -13.11 82.59
N THR A 295 -25.26 -13.01 83.86
CA THR A 295 -25.21 -14.16 84.77
C THR A 295 -26.63 -14.37 85.29
N GLY A 296 -27.42 -15.18 84.61
CA GLY A 296 -28.67 -15.73 85.14
C GLY A 296 -29.86 -15.67 84.18
N GLY A 297 -30.30 -16.84 83.71
CA GLY A 297 -31.65 -17.04 83.19
C GLY A 297 -31.69 -17.59 81.76
N HIS A 298 -32.01 -18.88 81.66
CA HIS A 298 -32.34 -19.61 80.44
C HIS A 298 -33.18 -18.79 79.43
N LEU A 299 -32.70 -18.64 78.20
CA LEU A 299 -33.54 -18.26 77.06
C LEU A 299 -33.29 -19.21 75.89
N HIS A 300 -34.38 -19.85 75.49
CA HIS A 300 -34.52 -20.78 74.37
C HIS A 300 -34.11 -20.13 73.04
N LEU A 301 -33.28 -20.82 72.26
CA LEU A 301 -32.97 -20.47 70.87
C LEU A 301 -34.14 -20.85 69.95
N PRO A 302 -34.69 -19.94 69.12
CA PRO A 302 -35.49 -20.32 67.98
C PRO A 302 -34.58 -20.79 66.84
N SER A 303 -35.00 -21.91 66.27
CA SER A 303 -34.39 -22.73 65.24
C SER A 303 -34.01 -21.98 63.97
N SER A 304 -32.86 -22.35 63.41
CA SER A 304 -32.34 -21.99 62.10
C SER A 304 -33.38 -22.18 60.99
N GLY A 305 -33.56 -21.15 60.16
CA GLY A 305 -34.27 -21.31 58.90
C GLY A 305 -34.05 -20.09 58.03
N VAL A 306 -33.11 -20.19 57.07
CA VAL A 306 -33.32 -19.91 55.64
C VAL A 306 -32.18 -20.61 54.88
N GLU A 307 -32.60 -21.41 53.90
CA GLU A 307 -31.84 -22.33 53.07
C GLU A 307 -30.68 -21.67 52.29
N LEU A 308 -29.54 -22.34 52.33
CA LEU A 308 -28.48 -22.22 51.35
C LEU A 308 -28.72 -23.25 50.24
N TYR A 309 -28.52 -22.81 48.99
CA TYR A 309 -28.00 -23.59 47.86
C TYR A 309 -29.00 -24.22 46.89
N ASP A 310 -28.98 -23.72 45.64
CA ASP A 310 -29.31 -24.50 44.45
C ASP A 310 -28.22 -24.24 43.38
N PRO A 311 -27.41 -25.25 43.00
CA PRO A 311 -26.54 -25.18 41.84
C PRO A 311 -27.16 -25.96 40.67
N THR A 312 -26.97 -25.43 39.46
CA THR A 312 -27.12 -26.12 38.16
C THR A 312 -28.53 -26.44 37.64
N ALA A 313 -29.02 -25.57 36.75
CA ALA A 313 -29.65 -25.91 35.46
C ALA A 313 -29.41 -24.76 34.47
#